data_AF-A0A2P4R6M4-F1
#
_entry.id   AF-A0A2P4R6M4-F1
#
_cell.length_a   1.000
_cell.length_b   1.000
_cell.length_c   1.000
_cell.angle_alpha   90.00
_cell.angle_beta   90.00
_cell.angle_gamma   90.00
#
_symmetry.space_group_name_H-M   'P 1'
#
loop_
_entity.id
_entity.type
_entity.pdbx_description
1 polymer ?
#
loop_
_entity_poly.entity_id
_entity_poly.type
_entity_poly.pdbx_seq_one_letter_code
_entity_poly.pdbx_strand_id
1 'polypeptide(L)'
;MVRQFQLYRWLRFIFLLVAGTLIVIAPIKSLNIIIYIVSSYIAIYGILSIFDGLSIRKSTGENSITIGLGIGALFLALGVLLFAKFFVTLVPPVLGIILLVNGINQFRDSHEMSKRVHIRPYLDYFYSALLMLAGIVFILNPSKTIIFIYQLFGLSLVVLAFFEILNSRIYRN
;
A
#
# COMPACT_ATOMS: atom_id res chain seq x y z
N MET A 1 7.15 0.85 -33.32
CA MET A 1 6.37 0.52 -32.10
C MET A 1 7.03 -0.52 -31.18
N VAL A 2 7.63 -1.61 -31.68
CA VAL A 2 8.17 -2.71 -30.83
C VAL A 2 9.30 -2.32 -29.85
N ARG A 3 10.17 -1.36 -30.19
CA ARG A 3 11.26 -0.89 -29.30
C ARG A 3 10.78 -0.14 -28.05
N GLN A 4 9.69 0.63 -28.15
CA GLN A 4 9.15 1.37 -27.01
C GLN A 4 8.54 0.45 -25.96
N PHE A 5 7.89 -0.64 -26.40
CA PHE A 5 7.41 -1.70 -25.49
C PHE A 5 8.54 -2.42 -24.76
N GLN A 6 9.71 -2.58 -25.38
CA GLN A 6 10.85 -3.19 -24.70
C GLN A 6 11.45 -2.24 -23.65
N LEU A 7 11.65 -0.97 -23.98
CA LEU A 7 12.20 0.03 -23.05
C LEU A 7 11.31 0.26 -21.84
N TYR A 8 9.99 0.35 -22.04
CA TYR A 8 9.04 0.51 -20.94
C TYR A 8 9.08 -0.68 -19.97
N ARG A 9 9.20 -1.92 -20.48
CA ARG A 9 9.33 -3.13 -19.66
C ARG A 9 10.64 -3.17 -18.87
N TRP A 10 11.77 -2.79 -19.49
CA TRP A 10 13.05 -2.73 -18.79
C TRP A 10 13.05 -1.65 -17.69
N LEU A 11 12.51 -0.47 -17.99
CA LEU A 11 12.38 0.60 -17.01
C LEU A 11 11.50 0.17 -15.83
N ARG A 12 10.36 -0.47 -16.10
CA ARG A 12 9.47 -1.03 -15.07
C ARG A 12 10.17 -2.09 -14.23
N PHE A 13 10.91 -3.00 -14.86
CA PHE A 13 11.67 -4.02 -14.14
C PHE A 13 12.68 -3.40 -13.17
N ILE A 14 13.53 -2.49 -13.66
CA ILE A 14 14.54 -1.82 -12.85
C ILE A 14 13.86 -1.06 -11.71
N PHE A 15 12.77 -0.36 -12.01
CA PHE A 15 12.00 0.37 -11.02
C PHE A 15 11.45 -0.56 -9.91
N LEU A 16 10.80 -1.66 -10.27
CA LEU A 16 10.24 -2.62 -9.32
C LEU A 16 11.32 -3.26 -8.44
N LEU A 17 12.45 -3.64 -9.04
CA LEU A 17 13.55 -4.27 -8.33
C LEU A 17 14.21 -3.29 -7.35
N VAL A 18 14.53 -2.08 -7.81
CA VAL A 18 15.17 -1.05 -6.97
C VAL A 18 14.21 -0.60 -5.87
N ALA A 19 12.97 -0.25 -6.20
CA ALA A 19 11.98 0.17 -5.21
C ALA A 19 11.69 -0.93 -4.19
N GLY A 20 11.48 -2.18 -4.65
CA GLY A 20 11.25 -3.32 -3.78
C GLY A 20 12.42 -3.56 -2.83
N THR A 21 13.65 -3.54 -3.34
CA THR A 21 14.86 -3.72 -2.53
C THR A 21 15.04 -2.61 -1.50
N LEU A 22 14.83 -1.35 -1.88
CA LEU A 22 14.90 -0.21 -0.95
C LEU A 22 13.87 -0.33 0.18
N ILE A 23 12.65 -0.76 -0.15
CA ILE A 23 11.59 -0.97 0.84
C ILE A 23 11.96 -2.10 1.82
N VAL A 24 12.55 -3.20 1.34
CA VAL A 24 12.96 -4.32 2.21
C VAL A 24 14.06 -3.90 3.19
N ILE A 25 15.07 -3.15 2.71
CA ILE A 25 16.23 -2.74 3.51
C ILE A 25 15.85 -1.65 4.53
N ALA A 26 15.05 -0.66 4.09
CA ALA A 26 14.71 0.50 4.91
C ALA A 26 13.22 0.87 4.77
N PRO A 27 12.30 0.08 5.35
CA PRO A 27 10.87 0.23 5.12
C PRO A 27 10.32 1.57 5.61
N ILE A 28 10.72 2.00 6.81
CA ILE A 28 10.25 3.27 7.39
C ILE A 28 10.77 4.47 6.60
N LYS A 29 12.03 4.44 6.17
CA LYS A 29 12.60 5.53 5.35
C LYS A 29 11.92 5.59 3.99
N SER A 30 11.72 4.44 3.35
CA SER A 30 11.03 4.33 2.07
C SER A 30 9.60 4.87 2.15
N LEU A 31 8.86 4.53 3.21
CA LEU A 31 7.53 5.09 3.45
C LEU A 31 7.54 6.61 3.61
N ASN A 32 8.46 7.17 4.40
CA ASN A 32 8.56 8.62 4.57
C ASN A 32 8.85 9.31 3.23
N ILE A 33 9.74 8.73 2.41
CA ILE A 33 10.02 9.24 1.06
C ILE A 33 8.75 9.23 0.20
N ILE A 34 7.96 8.15 0.22
CA ILE A 34 6.69 8.08 -0.51
C ILE A 34 5.73 9.16 -0.04
N ILE A 35 5.58 9.36 1.27
CA ILE A 35 4.73 10.42 1.84
C ILE A 35 5.17 11.80 1.37
N TYR A 36 6.48 12.07 1.37
CA TYR A 36 7.00 13.35 0.89
C TYR A 36 6.78 13.56 -0.60
N ILE A 37 6.99 12.54 -1.43
CA ILE A 37 6.74 12.60 -2.87
C ILE A 37 5.25 12.89 -3.13
N VAL A 38 4.35 12.13 -2.49
CA VAL A 38 2.91 12.29 -2.68
C VAL A 38 2.43 13.67 -2.21
N SER A 39 2.84 14.09 -1.02
CA SER A 39 2.47 15.41 -0.50
C SER A 39 3.03 16.54 -1.35
N SER A 40 4.30 16.45 -1.76
CA SER A 40 4.93 17.47 -2.61
C SER A 40 4.24 17.57 -3.97
N TYR A 41 3.87 16.44 -4.57
CA TYR A 41 3.11 16.42 -5.82
C TYR A 41 1.75 17.13 -5.68
N ILE A 42 1.00 16.82 -4.62
CA ILE A 42 -0.29 17.48 -4.33
C ILE A 42 -0.08 18.98 -4.07
N ALA A 43 0.97 19.35 -3.34
CA ALA A 43 1.28 20.74 -3.06
C ALA A 43 1.62 21.53 -4.33
N ILE A 44 2.45 20.97 -5.22
CA ILE A 44 2.79 21.58 -6.51
C ILE A 44 1.52 21.76 -7.35
N TYR A 45 0.68 20.74 -7.43
CA TYR A 45 -0.60 20.84 -8.14
C TYR A 45 -1.50 21.94 -7.55
N GLY A 46 -1.57 22.04 -6.21
CA GLY A 46 -2.30 23.11 -5.53
C GLY A 46 -1.78 24.51 -5.86
N ILE A 47 -0.46 24.68 -5.88
CA ILE A 47 0.20 25.94 -6.26
C ILE A 47 -0.14 26.31 -7.70
N LEU A 48 0.00 25.38 -8.64
CA LEU A 48 -0.31 25.60 -10.05
C LEU A 48 -1.79 25.99 -10.24
N SER A 49 -2.71 25.29 -9.57
CA SER A 49 -4.14 25.57 -9.59
C SER A 49 -4.49 26.98 -9.08
N ILE A 50 -3.76 27.49 -8.09
CA ILE A 50 -3.93 28.86 -7.60
C ILE A 50 -3.43 29.88 -8.64
N PHE A 51 -2.27 29.65 -9.26
CA PHE A 51 -1.75 30.53 -10.31
C PHE A 51 -2.70 30.61 -11.51
N ASP A 52 -3.21 29.47 -11.97
CA ASP A 52 -4.18 29.40 -13.07
C ASP A 52 -5.48 30.12 -12.69
N GLY A 53 -6.00 29.88 -11.49
CA GLY A 53 -7.20 30.52 -10.99
C GLY A 53 -7.07 32.05 -10.84
N LEU A 54 -5.91 32.54 -10.41
CA LEU A 54 -5.62 33.98 -10.34
C LEU A 54 -5.52 34.61 -11.74
N SER A 55 -4.96 33.90 -12.71
CA SER A 55 -4.91 34.35 -14.11
C SER A 55 -6.32 34.45 -14.70
N ILE A 56 -7.16 33.44 -14.47
CA ILE A 56 -8.57 33.42 -14.91
C ILE A 56 -9.34 34.58 -14.27
N ARG A 57 -9.22 34.76 -12.95
CA ARG A 57 -9.89 35.85 -12.21
C ARG A 57 -9.49 37.24 -12.73
N LYS A 58 -8.22 37.43 -13.12
CA LYS A 58 -7.76 38.67 -13.76
C LYS A 58 -8.36 38.89 -15.15
N SER A 59 -8.66 37.82 -15.88
CA SER A 59 -9.20 37.89 -17.24
C SER A 59 -10.73 38.00 -17.31
N THR A 60 -11.46 37.35 -16.39
CA THR A 60 -12.94 37.28 -16.43
C THR A 60 -13.63 38.03 -15.29
N GLY A 61 -12.89 38.46 -14.26
CA GLY A 61 -13.45 39.18 -13.10
C GLY A 61 -14.23 38.30 -12.12
N GLU A 62 -14.50 37.04 -12.47
CA GLU A 62 -15.26 36.10 -11.63
C GLU A 62 -14.36 35.34 -10.65
N ASN A 63 -14.96 34.95 -9.52
CA ASN A 63 -14.24 34.15 -8.52
C ASN A 63 -14.04 32.73 -9.06
N SER A 64 -12.79 32.38 -9.35
CA SER A 64 -12.46 31.09 -9.96
C SER A 64 -12.50 29.96 -8.93
N ILE A 65 -13.35 28.95 -9.18
CA ILE A 65 -13.42 27.69 -8.41
C ILE A 65 -12.03 27.03 -8.30
N THR A 66 -11.18 27.23 -9.30
CA THR A 66 -9.80 26.71 -9.40
C THR A 66 -8.89 27.22 -8.27
N ILE A 67 -9.13 28.44 -7.76
CA ILE A 67 -8.41 28.95 -6.58
C ILE A 67 -8.81 28.16 -5.33
N GLY A 68 -10.11 27.91 -5.16
CA GLY A 68 -10.63 27.12 -4.03
C GLY A 68 -10.10 25.69 -4.04
N LEU A 69 -10.05 25.05 -5.21
CA LEU A 69 -9.46 23.72 -5.39
C LEU A 69 -7.96 23.71 -5.08
N GLY A 70 -7.22 24.75 -5.48
CA GLY A 70 -5.80 24.87 -5.18
C GLY A 70 -5.50 25.05 -3.69
N ILE A 71 -6.29 25.87 -2.99
CA ILE A 71 -6.20 26.00 -1.52
C ILE A 71 -6.53 24.66 -0.86
N GLY A 72 -7.61 23.99 -1.29
CA GLY A 72 -7.99 22.66 -0.80
C GLY A 72 -6.87 21.64 -0.99
N ALA A 73 -6.21 21.64 -2.15
CA ALA A 73 -5.06 20.77 -2.42
C ALA A 73 -3.88 21.04 -1.48
N LEU A 74 -3.58 22.30 -1.14
CA LEU A 74 -2.54 22.63 -0.16
C LEU A 74 -2.88 22.11 1.24
N PHE A 75 -4.14 22.28 1.68
CA PHE A 75 -4.60 21.69 2.95
C PHE A 75 -4.51 20.17 2.94
N LEU A 76 -4.87 19.52 1.82
CA LEU A 76 -4.72 18.07 1.67
C LEU A 76 -3.25 17.65 1.72
N ALA A 77 -2.34 18.36 1.06
CA ALA A 77 -0.91 18.07 1.10
C ALA A 77 -0.35 18.13 2.53
N LEU A 78 -0.74 19.15 3.30
CA LEU A 78 -0.39 19.27 4.72
C LEU A 78 -1.04 18.16 5.55
N GLY A 79 -2.32 17.85 5.29
CA GLY A 79 -3.04 16.76 5.93
C GLY A 79 -2.32 15.42 5.74
N VAL A 80 -1.87 15.12 4.52
CA VAL A 80 -1.08 13.92 4.24
C VAL A 80 0.21 13.88 5.06
N LEU A 81 0.97 14.98 5.16
CA LEU A 81 2.22 15.01 5.94
C LEU A 81 1.99 14.76 7.43
N LEU A 82 0.92 15.32 7.99
CA LEU A 82 0.63 15.24 9.41
C LEU A 82 -0.03 13.91 9.79
N PHE A 83 -1.01 13.46 9.00
CA PHE A 83 -1.85 12.32 9.35
C PHE A 83 -1.37 10.99 8.78
N ALA A 84 -0.54 10.95 7.73
CA ALA A 84 -0.11 9.68 7.13
C ALA A 84 0.55 8.74 8.15
N LYS A 85 1.42 9.26 9.02
CA LYS A 85 2.08 8.45 10.07
C LYS A 85 1.08 7.89 11.09
N PHE A 86 0.05 8.67 11.42
CA PHE A 86 -1.02 8.22 12.31
C PHE A 86 -1.79 7.06 11.68
N PHE A 87 -2.25 7.21 10.43
CA PHE A 87 -2.96 6.14 9.73
C PHE A 87 -2.12 4.87 9.55
N VAL A 88 -0.85 5.01 9.21
CA VAL A 88 0.09 3.88 9.07
C VAL A 88 0.24 3.10 10.37
N THR A 89 0.21 3.79 11.52
CA THR A 89 0.30 3.15 12.85
C THR A 89 -0.99 2.41 13.22
N LEU A 90 -2.13 2.77 12.64
CA LEU A 90 -3.41 2.08 12.85
C LEU A 90 -3.56 0.82 12.00
N VAL A 91 -2.79 0.66 10.92
CA VAL A 91 -2.88 -0.51 10.03
C VAL A 91 -2.64 -1.83 10.79
N PRO A 92 -1.57 -2.00 11.59
CA PRO A 92 -1.32 -3.25 12.29
C PRO A 92 -2.43 -3.69 13.25
N PRO A 93 -2.95 -2.86 14.18
CA PRO A 93 -4.00 -3.30 15.09
C PRO A 93 -5.31 -3.61 14.36
N VAL A 94 -5.66 -2.85 13.32
CA VAL A 94 -6.86 -3.14 12.50
C VAL A 94 -6.72 -4.49 11.81
N LEU A 95 -5.58 -4.75 11.15
CA LEU A 95 -5.31 -6.05 10.54
C LEU A 95 -5.30 -7.17 11.59
N GLY A 96 -4.75 -6.91 12.77
CA GLY A 96 -4.71 -7.91 13.84
C GLY A 96 -6.10 -8.29 14.36
N ILE A 97 -7.01 -7.32 14.49
CA ILE A 97 -8.42 -7.57 14.81
C ILE A 97 -9.09 -8.41 13.72
N ILE A 98 -8.89 -8.04 12.45
CA ILE A 98 -9.44 -8.79 11.30
C ILE A 98 -8.94 -10.23 11.32
N LEU A 99 -7.64 -10.46 11.53
CA LEU A 99 -7.05 -11.80 11.61
C LEU A 99 -7.62 -12.60 12.79
N LEU A 100 -7.82 -11.96 13.95
CA LEU A 100 -8.43 -12.62 15.11
C LEU A 100 -9.87 -13.06 14.84
N VAL A 101 -10.70 -12.16 14.30
CA VAL A 101 -12.09 -12.48 13.97
C VAL A 101 -12.16 -13.61 12.95
N ASN A 102 -11.32 -13.56 11.91
CA ASN A 102 -11.25 -14.63 10.91
C ASN A 102 -10.77 -15.95 11.52
N GLY A 103 -9.77 -15.93 12.40
CA GLY A 103 -9.28 -17.13 13.08
C GLY A 103 -10.35 -17.77 13.98
N ILE A 104 -11.13 -16.95 14.70
CA ILE A 104 -12.25 -17.43 15.53
C ILE A 104 -13.34 -18.04 14.64
N ASN A 105 -13.72 -17.36 13.56
CA ASN A 105 -14.75 -17.87 12.64
C ASN A 105 -14.31 -19.17 11.98
N GLN A 106 -13.08 -19.25 11.45
CA GLN A 106 -12.53 -20.47 10.89
C GLN A 106 -12.51 -21.62 11.90
N PHE A 107 -12.15 -21.36 13.17
CA PHE A 107 -12.17 -22.38 14.21
C PHE A 107 -13.59 -22.92 14.45
N ARG A 108 -14.58 -22.02 14.51
CA ARG A 108 -15.99 -22.37 14.69
C ARG A 108 -16.50 -23.19 13.52
N ASP A 109 -16.27 -22.74 12.29
CA ASP A 109 -16.70 -23.41 11.06
C ASP A 109 -16.12 -24.82 10.95
N SER A 110 -14.82 -24.95 11.24
CA SER A 110 -14.12 -26.24 11.24
C SER A 110 -14.69 -27.18 12.31
N HIS A 111 -15.03 -26.64 13.48
CA HIS A 111 -15.64 -27.41 14.55
C HIS A 111 -17.07 -27.85 14.25
N GLU A 112 -17.87 -27.03 13.58
CA GLU A 112 -19.20 -27.43 13.11
C GLU A 112 -19.12 -28.47 11.99
N MET A 113 -18.17 -28.33 11.05
CA MET A 113 -18.00 -29.25 9.94
C MET A 113 -17.48 -30.62 10.41
N SER A 114 -16.62 -30.67 11.42
CA SER A 114 -16.16 -31.91 12.04
C SER A 114 -17.32 -32.74 12.63
N LYS A 115 -18.40 -32.10 13.10
CA LYS A 115 -19.60 -32.79 13.61
C LYS A 115 -20.43 -33.41 12.48
N ARG A 116 -20.33 -32.87 11.26
CA ARG A 116 -21.10 -33.33 10.09
C ARG A 116 -20.38 -34.42 9.29
N VAL A 117 -19.06 -34.35 9.16
CA VAL A 117 -18.31 -35.16 8.19
C VAL A 117 -17.47 -36.28 8.83
N HIS A 118 -17.42 -36.41 10.17
CA HIS A 118 -16.61 -37.42 10.90
C HIS A 118 -15.09 -37.42 10.61
N ILE A 119 -14.61 -36.56 9.71
CA ILE A 119 -13.19 -36.32 9.45
C ILE A 119 -12.72 -35.22 10.42
N ARG A 120 -11.58 -35.44 11.07
CA ARG A 120 -10.99 -34.47 12.01
C ARG A 120 -10.21 -33.40 11.23
N PRO A 121 -10.62 -32.11 11.27
CA PRO A 121 -9.99 -31.04 10.49
C PRO A 121 -8.76 -30.49 11.22
N TYR A 122 -7.74 -31.33 11.41
CA TYR A 122 -6.50 -30.93 12.10
C TYR A 122 -5.81 -29.73 11.44
N LEU A 123 -5.84 -29.66 10.11
CA LEU A 123 -5.21 -28.58 9.36
C LEU A 123 -5.92 -27.24 9.54
N ASP A 124 -7.26 -27.26 9.59
CA ASP A 124 -8.05 -26.03 9.74
C ASP A 124 -7.95 -25.47 11.15
N TYR A 125 -7.87 -26.33 12.17
CA TYR A 125 -7.60 -25.90 13.54
C TYR A 125 -6.21 -25.26 13.68
N PHE A 126 -5.21 -25.86 13.04
CA PHE A 126 -3.86 -25.29 13.03
C PHE A 126 -3.82 -23.94 12.32
N TYR A 127 -4.48 -23.82 11.16
CA TYR A 127 -4.59 -22.56 10.43
C TYR A 127 -5.34 -21.48 11.25
N SER A 128 -6.43 -21.85 11.90
CA SER A 128 -7.19 -20.96 12.80
C SER A 128 -6.31 -20.44 13.94
N ALA A 129 -5.54 -21.32 14.59
CA ALA A 129 -4.63 -20.96 15.65
C ALA A 129 -3.54 -19.99 15.15
N LEU A 130 -3.00 -20.22 13.94
CA LEU A 130 -2.00 -19.35 13.33
C LEU A 130 -2.57 -17.95 13.05
N LEU A 131 -3.80 -17.85 12.54
CA LEU A 131 -4.49 -16.58 12.33
C LEU A 131 -4.70 -15.81 13.65
N MET A 132 -5.15 -16.50 14.70
CA MET A 132 -5.35 -15.89 16.01
C MET A 132 -4.03 -15.41 16.61
N LEU A 133 -2.97 -16.22 16.55
CA LEU A 133 -1.63 -15.83 17.03
C LEU A 133 -1.07 -14.64 16.25
N ALA A 134 -1.17 -14.66 14.93
CA ALA A 134 -0.75 -13.54 14.09
C ALA A 134 -1.53 -12.25 14.47
N GLY A 135 -2.84 -12.35 14.66
CA GLY A 135 -3.66 -11.22 15.07
C GLY A 135 -3.27 -10.64 16.43
N ILE A 136 -2.98 -11.49 17.42
CA ILE A 136 -2.47 -11.07 18.73
C ILE A 136 -1.12 -10.35 18.58
N VAL A 137 -0.18 -10.92 17.82
CA VAL A 137 1.13 -10.30 17.60
C VAL A 137 0.98 -8.93 16.94
N PHE A 138 0.08 -8.80 15.98
CA PHE A 138 -0.16 -7.56 15.22
C PHE A 138 -0.72 -6.45 16.11
N ILE A 139 -1.62 -6.79 17.04
CA ILE A 139 -2.20 -5.84 18.00
C ILE A 139 -1.17 -5.44 19.06
N LEU A 140 -0.43 -6.41 19.61
CA LEU A 140 0.51 -6.17 20.71
C LEU A 140 1.82 -5.50 20.26
N ASN A 141 2.23 -5.72 19.01
CA ASN A 141 3.50 -5.22 18.47
C ASN A 141 3.30 -4.46 17.15
N PRO A 142 2.56 -3.34 17.14
CA PRO A 142 2.21 -2.63 15.91
C PRO A 142 3.45 -2.11 15.18
N SER A 143 4.45 -1.61 15.91
CA SER A 143 5.68 -1.06 15.32
C SER A 143 6.53 -2.09 14.58
N LYS A 144 6.61 -3.33 15.08
CA LYS A 144 7.35 -4.41 14.38
C LYS A 144 6.53 -4.95 13.21
N THR A 145 5.22 -5.07 13.43
CA THR A 145 4.28 -5.56 12.42
C THR A 145 4.25 -4.67 11.19
N ILE A 146 4.24 -3.34 11.36
CA ILE A 146 4.23 -2.44 10.21
C ILE A 146 5.53 -2.56 9.38
N ILE A 147 6.68 -2.72 10.03
CA ILE A 147 7.96 -2.98 9.38
C ILE A 147 7.88 -4.28 8.57
N PHE A 148 7.38 -5.36 9.19
CA PHE A 148 7.23 -6.65 8.55
C PHE A 148 6.30 -6.60 7.34
N ILE A 149 5.15 -5.92 7.44
CA ILE A 149 4.21 -5.72 6.33
C ILE A 149 4.89 -4.99 5.17
N TYR A 150 5.63 -3.92 5.44
CA TYR A 150 6.36 -3.21 4.39
C TYR A 150 7.46 -4.07 3.77
N GLN A 151 8.16 -4.89 4.55
CA GLN A 151 9.14 -5.83 4.01
C GLN A 151 8.50 -6.88 3.11
N LEU A 152 7.35 -7.44 3.47
CA LEU A 152 6.58 -8.35 2.62
C LEU A 152 6.12 -7.67 1.33
N PHE A 153 5.70 -6.41 1.42
CA PHE A 153 5.35 -5.61 0.25
C PHE A 153 6.56 -5.40 -0.67
N GLY A 154 7.72 -5.01 -0.11
CA GLY A 154 8.96 -4.84 -0.85
C GLY A 154 9.45 -6.14 -1.49
N LEU A 155 9.37 -7.26 -0.76
CA LEU A 155 9.70 -8.59 -1.29
C LEU A 155 8.77 -8.97 -2.45
N SER A 156 7.48 -8.70 -2.32
CA SER A 156 6.49 -8.91 -3.39
C SER A 156 6.87 -8.13 -4.64
N LEU A 157 7.31 -6.87 -4.52
CA LEU A 157 7.77 -6.08 -5.67
C LEU A 157 9.01 -6.69 -6.34
N VAL A 158 9.96 -7.20 -5.55
CA VAL A 158 11.14 -7.89 -6.09
C VAL A 158 10.72 -9.16 -6.83
N VAL A 159 9.85 -9.97 -6.25
CA VAL A 159 9.31 -11.18 -6.88
C VAL A 159 8.58 -10.86 -8.18
N LEU A 160 7.75 -9.81 -8.19
CA LEU A 160 7.07 -9.33 -9.40
C LEU A 160 8.08 -8.90 -10.48
N ALA A 161 9.16 -8.22 -10.10
CA ALA A 161 10.22 -7.87 -11.03
C ALA A 161 10.83 -9.12 -11.70
N PHE A 162 11.10 -10.18 -10.94
CA PHE A 162 11.58 -11.45 -11.49
C PHE A 162 10.57 -12.08 -12.46
N PHE A 163 9.29 -12.12 -12.09
CA PHE A 163 8.25 -12.64 -12.98
C PHE A 163 8.10 -11.85 -14.27
N GLU A 164 8.27 -10.51 -14.23
CA GLU A 164 8.22 -9.68 -15.43
C GLU A 164 9.33 -10.05 -16.43
N ILE A 165 10.54 -10.36 -15.95
CA ILE A 165 11.63 -10.88 -16.81
C ILE A 165 11.32 -12.26 -17.34
N LEU A 166 10.88 -13.19 -16.48
CA LEU A 166 10.60 -14.56 -16.91
C LEU A 166 9.52 -14.60 -17.99
N ASN A 167 8.43 -13.85 -17.79
CA ASN A 167 7.35 -13.76 -18.75
C ASN A 167 7.79 -13.09 -20.07
N SER A 168 8.71 -12.11 -19.99
CA SER A 168 9.28 -11.49 -21.19
C SER A 168 10.08 -12.45 -22.08
N ARG A 169 10.64 -13.52 -21.49
CA ARG A 169 11.35 -14.57 -22.24
C ARG A 169 10.40 -15.58 -22.85
N ILE A 170 9.31 -15.92 -22.15
CA ILE A 170 8.32 -16.91 -22.62
C ILE A 170 7.54 -16.38 -23.84
N TYR A 171 7.07 -15.13 -23.82
CA TYR A 171 6.34 -14.51 -24.94
C TYR A 171 7.22 -14.10 -26.15
N ARG A 172 8.51 -14.42 -26.11
CA ARG A 172 9.44 -14.17 -27.23
C ARG A 172 9.63 -15.41 -28.12
N ASN A 173 9.14 -16.57 -27.68
CA ASN A 173 8.98 -17.78 -28.49
C ASN A 173 7.51 -17.96 -28.89
#